data_AF-A0A959PQ74-F1
#
_entry.id   AF-A0A959PQ74-F1
#
_cell.length_a   1.000
_cell.length_b   1.000
_cell.length_c   1.000
_cell.angle_alpha   90.00
_cell.angle_beta   90.00
_cell.angle_gamma   90.00
#
_symmetry.space_group_name_H-M   'P 1'
#
loop_
_entity.id
_entity.type
_entity.pdbx_description
1 polymer ?
#
loop_
_entity_poly.entity_id
_entity_poly.type
_entity_poly.pdbx_seq_one_letter_code
_entity_poly.pdbx_strand_id
1 'polypeptide(L)'
;MYVEYVNKNIHGLYIVQRLFDSQNRAINKYVNLSDKQINEELTNYYFSGNIFDDKAFISAKSTPVEDFEAISQHQNKFPNEIHGKLYPYAKEINKITSRLDKMRWEVSNIIDSLDLNKRENMSLVYDKMEESVSMIEEFYDNYNAIFKTVNSLRVNQPSPENSLISTMETLYFNTINASRDIRQKNDSSFENYKKTIKSNIKILKEYAAQEYKGDIKTLLESIIINFEGFLKVLNDFTNGESLPEDYKLLDRYYYYYNWEFLSEIDTYNPGYFPYFNYIVQELNKDAIKYLEIPNNFKVVYPKVLQKTAYLESSDPLVENIPTSMKGRNVVIADRVIKVDTNIVTFQMYDHKLIDGDIVSISFNGDWI
;
A
#
# COMPACT_ATOMS: atom_id res chain seq x y z
N MET A 1 -19.09 -5.72 -11.97
CA MET A 1 -18.16 -6.03 -13.08
C MET A 1 -16.91 -5.16 -13.09
N TYR A 2 -16.91 -3.87 -13.48
CA TYR A 2 -15.66 -3.07 -13.51
C TYR A 2 -14.91 -3.00 -12.17
N VAL A 3 -15.62 -2.79 -11.06
CA VAL A 3 -15.01 -2.79 -9.72
C VAL A 3 -14.40 -4.15 -9.37
N GLU A 4 -15.11 -5.24 -9.64
CA GLU A 4 -14.62 -6.60 -9.37
C GLU A 4 -13.40 -6.93 -10.24
N TYR A 5 -13.44 -6.57 -11.52
CA TYR A 5 -12.31 -6.70 -12.43
C TYR A 5 -11.08 -6.00 -11.86
N VAL A 6 -11.20 -4.74 -11.44
CA VAL A 6 -10.07 -3.99 -10.89
C VAL A 6 -9.57 -4.59 -9.57
N ASN A 7 -10.46 -4.94 -8.65
CA ASN A 7 -10.06 -5.56 -7.37
C ASN A 7 -9.30 -6.88 -7.61
N LYS A 8 -9.75 -7.72 -8.53
CA LYS A 8 -9.03 -8.96 -8.88
C LYS A 8 -7.68 -8.72 -9.56
N ASN A 9 -7.52 -7.60 -10.27
CA ASN A 9 -6.20 -7.22 -10.78
C ASN A 9 -5.29 -6.69 -9.66
N ILE A 10 -5.81 -5.91 -8.70
CA ILE A 10 -5.09 -5.52 -7.49
C ILE A 10 -4.59 -6.76 -6.75
N HIS A 11 -5.42 -7.80 -6.73
CA HIS A 11 -5.10 -9.09 -6.15
C HIS A 11 -3.91 -9.79 -6.82
N GLY A 12 -3.96 -9.94 -8.14
CA GLY A 12 -2.79 -10.43 -8.89
C GLY A 12 -1.55 -9.54 -8.73
N LEU A 13 -1.75 -8.21 -8.64
CA LEU A 13 -0.67 -7.24 -8.47
C LEU A 13 0.06 -7.41 -7.14
N TYR A 14 -0.65 -7.72 -6.06
CA TYR A 14 -0.04 -8.05 -4.77
C TYR A 14 0.94 -9.21 -4.90
N ILE A 15 0.54 -10.30 -5.54
CA ILE A 15 1.41 -11.48 -5.75
C ILE A 15 2.64 -11.10 -6.59
N VAL A 16 2.43 -10.38 -7.69
CA VAL A 16 3.53 -9.91 -8.55
C VAL A 16 4.50 -9.01 -7.78
N GLN A 17 4.00 -8.07 -6.99
CA GLN A 17 4.80 -7.18 -6.16
C GLN A 17 5.66 -7.98 -5.16
N ARG A 18 5.09 -9.00 -4.52
CA ARG A 18 5.82 -9.88 -3.58
C ARG A 18 6.90 -10.71 -4.28
N LEU A 19 6.69 -11.13 -5.52
CA LEU A 19 7.71 -11.80 -6.33
C LEU A 19 8.86 -10.85 -6.66
N PHE A 20 8.57 -9.60 -7.06
CA PHE A 20 9.61 -8.62 -7.32
C PHE A 20 10.38 -8.23 -6.04
N ASP A 21 9.71 -8.07 -4.90
CA ASP A 21 10.36 -7.87 -3.60
C ASP A 21 11.33 -9.02 -3.26
N SER A 22 10.89 -10.26 -3.47
CA SER A 22 11.70 -11.47 -3.25
C SER A 22 12.93 -11.48 -4.17
N GLN A 23 12.74 -11.20 -5.46
CA GLN A 23 13.82 -11.10 -6.45
C GLN A 23 14.80 -9.95 -6.12
N ASN A 24 14.29 -8.77 -5.74
CA ASN A 24 15.11 -7.62 -5.36
C ASN A 24 15.93 -7.91 -4.09
N ARG A 25 15.36 -8.62 -3.12
CA ARG A 25 16.09 -9.11 -1.94
C ARG A 25 17.15 -10.13 -2.33
N ALA A 26 16.83 -11.09 -3.20
CA ALA A 26 17.76 -12.13 -3.64
C ALA A 26 19.00 -11.52 -4.30
N ILE A 27 18.84 -10.55 -5.22
CA ILE A 27 19.98 -9.91 -5.88
C ILE A 27 20.81 -9.04 -4.93
N ASN A 28 20.18 -8.39 -3.95
CA ASN A 28 20.90 -7.56 -2.97
C ASN A 28 21.85 -8.39 -2.07
N LYS A 29 21.59 -9.70 -1.88
CA LYS A 29 22.50 -10.62 -1.18
C LYS A 29 23.86 -10.76 -1.89
N TYR A 30 23.90 -10.61 -3.22
CA TYR A 30 25.15 -10.71 -3.99
C TYR A 30 26.05 -9.47 -3.83
N VAL A 31 25.56 -8.39 -3.21
CA VAL A 31 26.29 -7.12 -3.08
C VAL A 31 26.57 -6.73 -1.62
N ASN A 32 25.73 -7.15 -0.66
CA ASN A 32 25.93 -6.87 0.77
C ASN A 32 25.75 -8.15 1.61
N LEU A 33 26.84 -8.66 2.20
CA LEU A 33 26.79 -9.78 3.14
C LEU A 33 26.34 -9.32 4.53
N SER A 34 25.16 -9.78 4.94
CA SER A 34 25.01 -10.36 6.28
C SER A 34 24.07 -11.57 6.16
N ASP A 35 24.47 -12.70 6.76
CA ASP A 35 23.81 -14.02 6.75
C ASP A 35 22.45 -14.06 7.47
N LYS A 36 21.64 -13.02 7.36
CA LYS A 36 20.27 -13.06 7.85
C LYS A 36 19.44 -13.83 6.83
N GLN A 37 19.32 -15.13 7.07
CA GLN A 37 18.20 -15.93 6.57
C GLN A 37 16.91 -15.25 7.02
N ILE A 38 16.14 -14.75 6.06
CA ILE A 38 14.77 -14.28 6.29
C ILE A 38 13.86 -15.27 5.57
N ASN A 39 12.82 -15.70 6.28
CA ASN A 39 11.95 -16.84 5.98
C ASN A 39 11.25 -16.75 4.60
N GLU A 40 11.08 -17.93 4.00
CA GLU A 40 10.28 -18.28 2.80
C GLU A 40 10.35 -17.28 1.63
N GLU A 41 11.35 -17.46 0.75
CA GLU A 41 11.41 -16.76 -0.53
C GLU A 41 10.23 -17.18 -1.42
N LEU A 42 9.30 -16.25 -1.68
CA LEU A 42 8.27 -16.43 -2.68
C LEU A 42 8.96 -16.47 -4.05
N THR A 43 8.78 -17.56 -4.80
CA THR A 43 9.40 -17.76 -6.11
C THR A 43 8.34 -18.06 -7.17
N ASN A 44 8.71 -17.87 -8.44
CA ASN A 44 7.84 -18.23 -9.57
C ASN A 44 7.47 -19.73 -9.61
N TYR A 45 8.20 -20.60 -8.89
CA TYR A 45 7.86 -22.01 -8.76
C TYR A 45 6.43 -22.22 -8.22
N TYR A 46 6.01 -21.38 -7.27
CA TYR A 46 4.66 -21.44 -6.69
C TYR A 46 3.58 -20.83 -7.60
N PHE A 47 3.98 -20.12 -8.68
CA PHE A 47 3.10 -19.39 -9.61
C PHE A 47 3.46 -19.68 -11.07
N SER A 48 3.35 -20.94 -11.47
CA SER A 48 3.81 -21.43 -12.78
C SER A 48 2.95 -20.97 -13.97
N GLY A 49 1.71 -20.55 -13.74
CA GLY A 49 0.79 -20.01 -14.74
C GLY A 49 0.70 -18.48 -14.72
N ASN A 50 -0.15 -17.91 -15.59
CA ASN A 50 -0.46 -16.48 -15.56
C ASN A 50 -1.21 -16.13 -14.27
N ILE A 51 -0.63 -15.27 -13.44
CA ILE A 51 -1.21 -14.88 -12.14
C ILE A 51 -2.60 -14.27 -12.30
N PHE A 52 -2.84 -13.57 -13.41
CA PHE A 52 -4.11 -12.89 -13.70
C PHE A 52 -5.15 -13.79 -14.38
N ASP A 53 -4.81 -15.06 -14.62
CA ASP A 53 -5.70 -16.06 -15.20
C ASP A 53 -5.78 -17.36 -14.38
N ASP A 54 -5.40 -17.29 -13.10
CA ASP A 54 -5.48 -18.42 -12.19
C ASP A 54 -6.53 -18.17 -11.09
N LYS A 55 -7.58 -18.98 -11.09
CA LYS A 55 -8.69 -18.88 -10.13
C LYS A 55 -8.26 -19.24 -8.70
N ALA A 56 -7.26 -20.10 -8.54
CA ALA A 56 -6.78 -20.50 -7.22
C ALA A 56 -6.04 -19.35 -6.54
N PHE A 57 -5.20 -18.62 -7.29
CA PHE A 57 -4.42 -17.50 -6.73
C PHE A 57 -5.26 -16.27 -6.37
N ILE A 58 -6.35 -16.06 -7.11
CA ILE A 58 -7.23 -14.89 -6.91
C ILE A 58 -8.42 -15.26 -6.01
N SER A 59 -8.55 -16.53 -5.60
CA SER A 59 -9.64 -17.04 -4.75
C SER A 59 -11.03 -16.59 -5.22
N ALA A 60 -11.24 -16.60 -6.54
CA ALA A 60 -12.38 -15.96 -7.18
C ALA A 60 -13.14 -16.91 -8.11
N LYS A 61 -14.44 -16.63 -8.30
CA LYS A 61 -15.32 -17.38 -9.22
C LYS A 61 -14.92 -17.20 -10.69
N SER A 62 -14.31 -16.09 -11.02
CA SER A 62 -13.78 -15.77 -12.35
C SER A 62 -12.46 -15.00 -12.27
N THR A 63 -11.63 -15.10 -13.30
CA THR A 63 -10.33 -14.43 -13.40
C THR A 63 -10.47 -13.00 -13.94
N PRO A 64 -9.47 -12.12 -13.72
CA PRO A 64 -9.33 -10.86 -14.42
C PRO A 64 -9.50 -10.97 -15.94
N VAL A 65 -8.91 -11.99 -16.57
CA VAL A 65 -9.00 -12.21 -18.01
C VAL A 65 -10.45 -12.48 -18.43
N GLU A 66 -11.12 -13.42 -17.75
CA GLU A 66 -12.54 -13.73 -17.99
C GLU A 66 -13.44 -12.49 -17.80
N ASP A 67 -13.19 -11.71 -16.75
CA ASP A 67 -13.95 -10.48 -16.46
C ASP A 67 -13.71 -9.40 -17.53
N PHE A 68 -12.49 -9.26 -18.03
CA PHE A 68 -12.17 -8.30 -19.10
C PHE A 68 -12.82 -8.69 -20.43
N GLU A 69 -12.82 -9.97 -20.77
CA GLU A 69 -13.54 -10.50 -21.93
C GLU A 69 -15.04 -10.22 -21.81
N ALA A 70 -15.62 -10.49 -20.63
CA ALA A 70 -17.03 -10.20 -20.37
C ALA A 70 -17.34 -8.70 -20.51
N ILE A 71 -16.49 -7.81 -19.99
CA ILE A 71 -16.61 -6.35 -20.17
C ILE A 71 -16.57 -5.98 -21.65
N SER A 72 -15.64 -6.55 -22.41
CA SER A 72 -15.44 -6.25 -23.83
C SER A 72 -16.62 -6.70 -24.70
N GLN A 73 -17.20 -7.86 -24.40
CA GLN A 73 -18.32 -8.44 -25.15
C GLN A 73 -19.68 -7.81 -24.80
N HIS A 74 -19.83 -7.23 -23.61
CA HIS A 74 -21.11 -6.75 -23.11
C HIS A 74 -21.22 -5.23 -23.03
N GLN A 75 -20.74 -4.51 -24.06
CA GLN A 75 -20.84 -3.04 -24.13
C GLN A 75 -22.28 -2.55 -23.92
N ASN A 76 -23.27 -3.29 -24.43
CA ASN A 76 -24.70 -2.97 -24.33
C ASN A 76 -25.33 -3.19 -22.94
N LYS A 77 -24.61 -3.81 -21.99
CA LYS A 77 -25.11 -4.00 -20.60
C LYS A 77 -24.84 -2.79 -19.71
N PHE A 78 -24.07 -1.81 -20.18
CA PHE A 78 -23.79 -0.58 -19.46
C PHE A 78 -24.33 0.62 -20.26
N PRO A 79 -24.72 1.71 -19.58
CA PRO A 79 -24.92 2.98 -20.28
C PRO A 79 -23.66 3.34 -21.07
N ASN A 80 -23.82 3.67 -22.36
CA ASN A 80 -22.70 3.94 -23.28
C ASN A 80 -21.72 4.97 -22.72
N GLU A 81 -22.22 5.97 -22.00
CA GLU A 81 -21.39 7.00 -21.36
C GLU A 81 -20.46 6.42 -20.27
N ILE A 82 -20.98 5.54 -19.41
CA ILE A 82 -20.20 4.90 -18.34
C ILE A 82 -19.18 3.94 -18.94
N HIS A 83 -19.60 3.12 -19.91
CA HIS A 83 -18.70 2.21 -20.60
C HIS A 83 -17.57 2.96 -21.32
N GLY A 84 -17.90 4.03 -22.06
CA GLY A 84 -16.91 4.85 -22.75
C GLY A 84 -15.89 5.52 -21.81
N LYS A 85 -16.28 5.84 -20.57
CA LYS A 85 -15.38 6.38 -19.54
C LYS A 85 -14.49 5.32 -18.90
N LEU A 86 -15.03 4.13 -18.58
CA LEU A 86 -14.30 3.11 -17.82
C LEU A 86 -13.49 2.13 -18.68
N TYR A 87 -13.99 1.79 -19.86
CA TYR A 87 -13.39 0.77 -20.72
C TYR A 87 -11.94 1.05 -21.13
N PRO A 88 -11.56 2.28 -21.53
CA PRO A 88 -10.18 2.57 -21.91
C PRO A 88 -9.18 2.28 -20.78
N TYR A 89 -9.52 2.66 -19.54
CA TYR A 89 -8.68 2.40 -18.37
C TYR A 89 -8.61 0.90 -18.03
N ALA A 90 -9.74 0.18 -18.14
CA ALA A 90 -9.75 -1.27 -17.94
C ALA A 90 -8.88 -1.99 -18.99
N LYS A 91 -8.89 -1.52 -20.24
CA LYS A 91 -8.05 -2.06 -21.31
C LYS A 91 -6.57 -1.83 -21.05
N GLU A 92 -6.17 -0.65 -20.58
CA GLU A 92 -4.78 -0.41 -20.22
C GLU A 92 -4.36 -1.23 -18.98
N ILE A 93 -5.23 -1.37 -17.97
CA ILE A 93 -4.97 -2.29 -16.85
C ILE A 93 -4.69 -3.71 -17.35
N ASN A 94 -5.53 -4.25 -18.24
CA ASN A 94 -5.33 -5.59 -18.80
C ASN A 94 -3.97 -5.76 -19.50
N LYS A 95 -3.56 -4.73 -20.24
CA LYS A 95 -2.27 -4.70 -20.95
C LYS A 95 -1.11 -4.62 -19.97
N ILE A 96 -1.21 -3.81 -18.92
CA ILE A 96 -0.19 -3.65 -17.89
C ILE A 96 -0.02 -4.97 -17.13
N THR A 97 -1.10 -5.60 -16.67
CA THR A 97 -1.01 -6.86 -15.91
C THR A 97 -0.46 -8.00 -16.75
N SER A 98 -0.83 -8.09 -18.02
CA SER A 98 -0.23 -9.03 -18.97
C SER A 98 1.28 -8.82 -19.18
N ARG A 99 1.76 -7.57 -19.11
CA ARG A 99 3.20 -7.25 -19.21
C ARG A 99 3.93 -7.56 -17.91
N LEU A 100 3.33 -7.25 -16.77
CA LEU A 100 3.87 -7.55 -15.45
C LEU A 100 4.06 -9.06 -15.23
N ASP A 101 3.09 -9.88 -15.64
CA ASP A 101 3.21 -11.35 -15.57
C ASP A 101 4.37 -11.88 -16.42
N LYS A 102 4.65 -11.26 -17.58
CA LYS A 102 5.84 -11.61 -18.39
C LYS A 102 7.13 -11.11 -17.73
N MET A 103 7.12 -9.89 -17.21
CA MET A 103 8.28 -9.25 -16.62
C MET A 103 8.83 -10.03 -15.42
N ARG A 104 7.97 -10.61 -14.56
CA ARG A 104 8.45 -11.46 -13.44
C ARG A 104 9.23 -12.69 -13.90
N TRP A 105 8.92 -13.25 -15.08
CA TRP A 105 9.67 -14.34 -15.68
C TRP A 105 10.97 -13.86 -16.31
N GLU A 106 10.92 -12.73 -17.02
CA GLU A 106 12.12 -12.11 -17.59
C GLU A 106 13.17 -11.82 -16.51
N VAL A 107 12.77 -11.17 -15.42
CA VAL A 107 13.64 -10.88 -14.28
C VAL A 107 14.20 -12.17 -13.66
N SER A 108 13.36 -13.18 -13.42
CA SER A 108 13.80 -14.47 -12.88
C SER A 108 14.82 -15.15 -13.77
N ASN A 109 14.55 -15.20 -15.08
CA ASN A 109 15.44 -15.83 -16.05
C ASN A 109 16.80 -15.12 -16.12
N ILE A 110 16.84 -13.79 -16.02
CA ILE A 110 18.09 -13.03 -15.98
C ILE A 110 18.88 -13.38 -14.72
N ILE A 111 18.22 -13.42 -13.55
CA ILE A 111 18.83 -13.80 -12.26
C ILE A 111 19.41 -15.22 -12.33
N ASP A 112 18.67 -16.17 -12.90
CA ASP A 112 19.06 -17.59 -12.95
C ASP A 112 20.13 -17.89 -14.00
N SER A 113 20.24 -17.08 -15.06
CA SER A 113 21.11 -17.36 -16.21
C SER A 113 22.39 -16.54 -16.29
N LEU A 114 22.44 -15.36 -15.68
CA LEU A 114 23.60 -14.46 -15.77
C LEU A 114 24.49 -14.53 -14.53
N ASP A 115 25.79 -14.32 -14.74
CA ASP A 115 26.74 -14.16 -13.64
C ASP A 115 26.53 -12.79 -12.97
N LEU A 116 25.84 -12.79 -11.83
CA LEU A 116 25.51 -11.59 -11.06
C LEU A 116 26.71 -10.96 -10.33
N ASN A 117 27.90 -11.60 -10.36
CA ASN A 117 29.13 -10.93 -9.91
C ASN A 117 29.60 -9.87 -10.92
N LYS A 118 29.08 -9.88 -12.14
CA LYS A 118 29.37 -8.85 -13.14
C LYS A 118 28.41 -7.67 -12.99
N ARG A 119 28.98 -6.48 -12.79
CA ARG A 119 28.23 -5.23 -12.62
C ARG A 119 27.23 -4.95 -13.75
N GLU A 120 27.58 -5.26 -14.99
CA GLU A 120 26.73 -5.08 -16.17
C GLU A 120 25.46 -5.95 -16.12
N ASN A 121 25.59 -7.22 -15.71
CA ASN A 121 24.46 -8.13 -15.55
C ASN A 121 23.56 -7.70 -14.39
N MET A 122 24.17 -7.24 -13.29
CA MET A 122 23.44 -6.70 -12.14
C MET A 122 22.64 -5.44 -12.52
N SER A 123 23.24 -4.54 -13.32
CA SER A 123 22.54 -3.34 -13.83
C SER A 123 21.31 -3.71 -14.64
N LEU A 124 21.42 -4.72 -15.51
CA LEU A 124 20.29 -5.18 -16.34
C LEU A 124 19.11 -5.67 -15.50
N VAL A 125 19.36 -6.37 -14.38
CA VAL A 125 18.29 -6.79 -13.48
C VAL A 125 17.59 -5.59 -12.84
N TYR A 126 18.35 -4.62 -12.32
CA TYR A 126 17.77 -3.41 -11.73
C TYR A 126 16.99 -2.59 -12.76
N ASP A 127 17.49 -2.45 -13.99
CA ASP A 127 16.79 -1.74 -15.06
C ASP A 127 15.42 -2.39 -15.35
N LYS A 128 15.36 -3.73 -15.37
CA LYS A 128 14.10 -4.47 -15.54
C LYS A 128 13.16 -4.32 -14.34
N MET A 129 13.69 -4.27 -13.12
CA MET A 129 12.87 -3.99 -11.94
C MET A 129 12.32 -2.56 -11.95
N GLU A 130 13.07 -1.57 -12.42
CA GLU A 130 12.59 -0.19 -12.58
C GLU A 130 11.53 -0.06 -13.70
N GLU A 131 11.64 -0.85 -14.77
CA GLU A 131 10.54 -1.01 -15.74
C GLU A 131 9.27 -1.55 -15.06
N SER A 132 9.39 -2.50 -14.13
CA SER A 132 8.25 -3.00 -13.33
C SER A 132 7.66 -1.92 -12.43
N VAL A 133 8.49 -1.11 -11.76
CA VAL A 133 8.02 0.04 -10.97
C VAL A 133 7.17 0.97 -11.83
N SER A 134 7.67 1.33 -13.01
CA SER A 134 6.96 2.21 -13.95
C SER A 134 5.60 1.63 -14.37
N MET A 135 5.54 0.31 -14.62
CA MET A 135 4.27 -0.36 -14.95
C MET A 135 3.28 -0.38 -13.78
N ILE A 136 3.75 -0.51 -12.54
CA ILE A 136 2.92 -0.47 -11.33
C ILE A 136 2.37 0.95 -11.09
N GLU A 137 3.17 1.98 -11.35
CA GLU A 137 2.70 3.38 -11.33
C GLU A 137 1.65 3.64 -12.42
N GLU A 138 1.88 3.18 -13.65
CA GLU A 138 0.88 3.25 -14.73
C GLU A 138 -0.43 2.54 -14.35
N PHE A 139 -0.34 1.40 -13.65
CA PHE A 139 -1.52 0.72 -13.11
C PHE A 139 -2.28 1.61 -12.13
N TYR A 140 -1.56 2.24 -11.20
CA TYR A 140 -2.12 3.12 -10.17
C TYR A 140 -2.87 4.32 -10.77
N ASP A 141 -2.35 4.91 -11.83
CA ASP A 141 -2.98 6.03 -12.53
C ASP A 141 -4.30 5.61 -13.19
N ASN A 142 -4.31 4.47 -13.88
CA ASN A 142 -5.53 3.92 -14.47
C ASN A 142 -6.56 3.53 -13.39
N TYR A 143 -6.10 2.95 -12.28
CA TYR A 143 -6.92 2.69 -11.10
C TYR A 143 -7.57 3.97 -10.58
N ASN A 144 -6.82 5.07 -10.42
CA ASN A 144 -7.36 6.34 -9.93
C ASN A 144 -8.40 6.95 -10.87
N ALA A 145 -8.21 6.82 -12.18
CA ALA A 145 -9.19 7.29 -13.16
C ALA A 145 -10.51 6.51 -13.06
N ILE A 146 -10.43 5.18 -12.87
CA ILE A 146 -11.60 4.34 -12.59
C ILE A 146 -12.23 4.73 -11.24
N PHE A 147 -11.44 4.84 -10.17
CA PHE A 147 -11.89 5.22 -8.83
C PHE A 147 -12.67 6.53 -8.85
N LYS A 148 -12.15 7.57 -9.52
CA LYS A 148 -12.82 8.86 -9.65
C LYS A 148 -14.18 8.72 -10.34
N THR A 149 -14.24 7.95 -11.42
CA THR A 149 -15.47 7.72 -12.18
C THR A 149 -16.49 6.94 -11.35
N VAL A 150 -16.07 5.83 -10.74
CA VAL A 150 -16.91 4.98 -9.88
C VAL A 150 -17.49 5.77 -8.71
N ASN A 151 -16.68 6.60 -8.05
CA ASN A 151 -17.17 7.39 -6.91
C ASN A 151 -18.07 8.55 -7.33
N SER A 152 -17.87 9.13 -8.51
CA SER A 152 -18.84 10.11 -9.04
C SER A 152 -20.22 9.49 -9.26
N LEU A 153 -20.28 8.21 -9.67
CA LEU A 153 -21.54 7.48 -9.80
C LEU A 153 -22.16 7.14 -8.45
N ARG A 154 -21.34 6.78 -7.46
CA ARG A 154 -21.78 6.52 -6.08
C ARG A 154 -22.42 7.74 -5.43
N VAL A 155 -21.82 8.92 -5.59
CA VAL A 155 -22.38 10.18 -5.06
C VAL A 155 -23.77 10.48 -5.64
N ASN A 156 -24.05 10.03 -6.88
CA ASN A 156 -25.37 10.16 -7.50
C ASN A 156 -26.39 9.09 -7.03
N GLN A 157 -25.98 8.16 -6.17
CA GLN A 157 -26.84 7.20 -5.47
C GLN A 157 -26.88 7.57 -3.97
N PRO A 158 -27.51 8.71 -3.59
CA PRO A 158 -27.42 9.20 -2.23
C PRO A 158 -27.98 8.19 -1.24
N SER A 159 -27.12 7.74 -0.32
CA SER A 159 -27.52 7.01 0.87
C SER A 159 -28.27 7.96 1.81
N PRO A 160 -29.29 7.50 2.55
CA PRO A 160 -29.91 8.32 3.60
C PRO A 160 -28.85 8.80 4.60
N GLU A 161 -28.91 10.07 4.99
CA GLU A 161 -28.05 10.61 6.05
C GLU A 161 -28.19 9.78 7.33
N ASN A 162 -27.06 9.50 7.99
CA ASN A 162 -27.00 8.66 9.20
C ASN A 162 -27.55 7.24 8.97
N SER A 163 -27.31 6.67 7.80
CA SER A 163 -27.49 5.24 7.53
C SER A 163 -26.18 4.47 7.73
N LEU A 164 -26.27 3.16 7.96
CA LEU A 164 -25.10 2.27 7.99
C LEU A 164 -24.24 2.44 6.74
N ILE A 165 -24.85 2.57 5.55
CA ILE A 165 -24.13 2.76 4.30
C ILE A 165 -23.33 4.07 4.34
N SER A 166 -23.93 5.18 4.77
CA SER A 166 -23.22 6.48 4.87
C SER A 166 -22.05 6.45 5.86
N THR A 167 -22.18 5.72 6.97
CA THR A 167 -21.12 5.50 7.96
C THR A 167 -19.98 4.67 7.36
N MET A 168 -20.31 3.60 6.63
CA MET A 168 -19.33 2.79 5.90
C MET A 168 -18.62 3.61 4.82
N GLU A 169 -19.35 4.41 4.02
CA GLU A 169 -18.76 5.29 3.00
C GLU A 169 -17.78 6.29 3.62
N THR A 170 -18.15 6.89 4.74
CA THR A 170 -17.27 7.82 5.47
C THR A 170 -15.97 7.12 5.90
N LEU A 171 -16.08 5.92 6.47
CA LEU A 171 -14.92 5.14 6.89
C LEU A 171 -14.04 4.74 5.70
N TYR A 172 -14.64 4.25 4.61
CA TYR A 172 -13.95 3.91 3.36
C TYR A 172 -13.17 5.09 2.81
N PHE A 173 -13.78 6.27 2.67
CA PHE A 173 -13.08 7.40 2.08
C PHE A 173 -11.95 7.92 2.96
N ASN A 174 -12.10 7.86 4.29
CA ASN A 174 -11.03 8.28 5.21
C ASN A 174 -9.83 7.32 5.16
N THR A 175 -10.03 6.02 5.06
CA THR A 175 -8.92 5.05 4.90
C THR A 175 -8.25 5.15 3.54
N ILE A 176 -9.02 5.28 2.46
CA ILE A 176 -8.45 5.51 1.12
C ILE A 176 -7.60 6.79 1.10
N ASN A 177 -8.11 7.88 1.67
CA ASN A 177 -7.40 9.16 1.66
C ASN A 177 -6.14 9.10 2.54
N ALA A 178 -6.22 8.48 3.72
CA ALA A 178 -5.05 8.25 4.56
C ALA A 178 -3.97 7.43 3.83
N SER A 179 -4.34 6.33 3.15
CA SER A 179 -3.39 5.53 2.37
C SER A 179 -2.78 6.30 1.20
N ARG A 180 -3.56 7.15 0.53
CA ARG A 180 -3.07 8.04 -0.55
C ARG A 180 -2.06 9.05 -0.03
N ASP A 181 -2.39 9.71 1.07
CA ASP A 181 -1.54 10.71 1.70
C ASP A 181 -0.21 10.08 2.14
N ILE A 182 -0.21 8.86 2.69
CA ILE A 182 1.03 8.11 2.96
C ILE A 182 1.84 7.88 1.68
N ARG A 183 1.20 7.39 0.61
CA ARG A 183 1.88 7.16 -0.67
C ARG A 183 2.49 8.44 -1.23
N GLN A 184 1.83 9.58 -1.00
CA GLN A 184 2.26 10.92 -1.43
C GLN A 184 3.22 11.61 -0.44
N LYS A 185 3.55 10.95 0.67
CA LYS A 185 4.35 11.53 1.76
C LYS A 185 3.76 12.82 2.33
N ASN A 186 2.45 12.83 2.53
CA ASN A 186 1.70 13.91 3.16
C ASN A 186 1.08 13.38 4.46
N ASP A 187 1.25 14.09 5.57
CA ASP A 187 0.70 13.69 6.87
C ASP A 187 -0.26 14.74 7.48
N SER A 188 -0.47 15.85 6.78
CA SER A 188 -1.21 17.03 7.25
C SER A 188 -2.64 16.73 7.72
N SER A 189 -3.29 15.72 7.14
CA SER A 189 -4.70 15.38 7.40
C SER A 189 -4.91 14.24 8.40
N PHE A 190 -3.85 13.65 8.95
CA PHE A 190 -3.95 12.38 9.70
C PHE A 190 -4.75 12.51 11.00
N GLU A 191 -4.60 13.62 11.72
CA GLU A 191 -5.41 13.87 12.94
C GLU A 191 -6.91 13.99 12.62
N ASN A 192 -7.25 14.57 11.47
CA ASN A 192 -8.64 14.64 11.02
C ASN A 192 -9.19 13.26 10.65
N TYR A 193 -8.39 12.44 9.94
CA TYR A 193 -8.77 11.05 9.62
C TYR A 193 -8.97 10.23 10.90
N LYS A 194 -8.04 10.29 11.86
CA LYS A 194 -8.15 9.60 13.16
C LYS A 194 -9.43 9.98 13.90
N LYS A 195 -9.73 11.28 13.99
CA LYS A 195 -10.94 11.79 14.66
C LYS A 195 -12.21 11.24 13.99
N THR A 196 -12.27 11.30 12.66
CA THR A 196 -13.43 10.89 11.87
C THR A 196 -13.64 9.38 11.92
N ILE A 197 -12.57 8.59 11.78
CA ILE A 197 -12.64 7.13 11.90
C ILE A 197 -13.11 6.74 13.30
N LYS A 198 -12.51 7.34 14.35
CA LYS A 198 -12.88 7.07 15.75
C LYS A 198 -14.34 7.38 16.07
N SER A 199 -14.91 8.46 15.53
CA SER A 199 -16.34 8.76 15.72
C SER A 199 -17.23 7.74 15.00
N ASN A 200 -16.89 7.36 13.76
CA ASN A 200 -17.69 6.42 12.98
C ASN A 200 -17.60 4.98 13.50
N ILE A 201 -16.49 4.56 14.11
CA ILE A 201 -16.41 3.27 14.83
C ILE A 201 -17.46 3.21 15.95
N LYS A 202 -17.69 4.30 16.68
CA LYS A 202 -18.73 4.32 17.74
C LYS A 202 -20.12 4.10 17.16
N ILE A 203 -20.41 4.76 16.03
CA ILE A 203 -21.69 4.61 15.32
C ILE A 203 -21.83 3.16 14.80
N LEU A 204 -20.78 2.56 14.24
CA LEU A 204 -20.81 1.14 13.84
C LEU A 204 -21.10 0.20 15.00
N LYS A 205 -20.54 0.46 16.20
CA LYS A 205 -20.83 -0.31 17.41
C LYS A 205 -22.30 -0.23 17.80
N GLU A 206 -22.94 0.93 17.64
CA GLU A 206 -24.38 1.11 17.88
C GLU A 206 -25.21 0.29 16.89
N TYR A 207 -24.89 0.34 15.59
CA TYR A 207 -25.55 -0.50 14.57
C TYR A 207 -25.42 -1.99 14.85
N ALA A 208 -24.21 -2.45 15.18
CA ALA A 208 -23.95 -3.86 15.50
C ALA A 208 -24.69 -4.33 16.77
N ALA A 209 -24.91 -3.43 17.74
CA ALA A 209 -25.57 -3.75 18.98
C ALA A 209 -27.11 -3.73 18.90
N GLN A 210 -27.68 -2.82 18.10
CA GLN A 210 -29.11 -2.48 18.19
C GLN A 210 -29.92 -2.80 16.93
N GLU A 211 -29.31 -2.76 15.74
CA GLU A 211 -30.06 -2.76 14.48
C GLU A 211 -29.93 -4.05 13.67
N TYR A 212 -28.80 -4.76 13.77
CA TYR A 212 -28.51 -5.93 12.93
C TYR A 212 -28.32 -7.22 13.74
N LYS A 213 -28.63 -8.38 13.11
CA LYS A 213 -28.51 -9.72 13.69
C LYS A 213 -27.86 -10.68 12.69
N GLY A 214 -27.36 -11.82 13.18
CA GLY A 214 -26.78 -12.87 12.33
C GLY A 214 -25.51 -12.41 11.61
N ASP A 215 -25.35 -12.83 10.36
CA ASP A 215 -24.12 -12.64 9.59
C ASP A 215 -23.70 -11.18 9.46
N ILE A 216 -24.64 -10.25 9.23
CA ILE A 216 -24.34 -8.82 9.14
C ILE A 216 -23.70 -8.31 10.44
N LYS A 217 -24.20 -8.75 11.60
CA LYS A 217 -23.63 -8.34 12.89
C LYS A 217 -22.18 -8.82 13.03
N THR A 218 -21.91 -10.09 12.74
CA THR A 218 -20.55 -10.67 12.79
C THR A 218 -19.59 -9.94 11.85
N LEU A 219 -20.05 -9.59 10.65
CA LEU A 219 -19.27 -8.81 9.70
C LEU A 219 -18.98 -7.39 10.20
N LEU A 220 -19.97 -6.72 10.82
CA LEU A 220 -19.77 -5.41 11.43
C LEU A 220 -18.76 -5.47 12.59
N GLU A 221 -18.81 -6.50 13.43
CA GLU A 221 -17.84 -6.71 14.50
C GLU A 221 -16.42 -6.90 13.95
N SER A 222 -16.27 -7.65 12.85
CA SER A 222 -14.98 -7.83 12.16
C SER A 222 -14.46 -6.50 11.60
N ILE A 223 -15.33 -5.77 10.90
CA ILE A 223 -15.05 -4.42 10.37
C ILE A 223 -14.56 -3.48 11.48
N ILE A 224 -15.21 -3.50 12.65
CA ILE A 224 -14.83 -2.65 13.79
C ILE A 224 -13.41 -2.98 14.25
N ILE A 225 -13.05 -4.27 14.34
CA ILE A 225 -11.70 -4.71 14.69
C ILE A 225 -10.68 -4.18 13.67
N ASN A 226 -10.95 -4.29 12.37
CA ASN A 226 -10.06 -3.78 11.33
C ASN A 226 -9.86 -2.26 11.42
N PHE A 227 -10.91 -1.47 11.68
CA PHE A 227 -10.75 -0.02 11.83
C PHE A 227 -10.03 0.38 13.12
N GLU A 228 -10.17 -0.39 14.20
CA GLU A 228 -9.37 -0.21 15.41
C GLU A 228 -7.89 -0.54 15.16
N GLY A 229 -7.60 -1.60 14.40
CA GLY A 229 -6.27 -1.94 13.89
C GLY A 229 -5.67 -0.83 13.03
N PHE A 230 -6.44 -0.35 12.04
CA PHE A 230 -6.06 0.78 11.20
C PHE A 230 -5.74 2.04 12.00
N LEU A 231 -6.56 2.38 13.01
CA LEU A 231 -6.29 3.51 13.90
C LEU A 231 -4.99 3.33 14.69
N LYS A 232 -4.70 2.10 15.15
CA LYS A 232 -3.43 1.80 15.81
C LYS A 232 -2.28 2.05 14.84
N VAL A 233 -2.31 1.47 13.65
CA VAL A 233 -1.28 1.65 12.62
C VAL A 233 -1.06 3.13 12.27
N LEU A 234 -2.13 3.92 12.13
CA LEU A 234 -2.06 5.35 11.87
C LEU A 234 -1.47 6.14 13.05
N ASN A 235 -1.60 5.65 14.29
CA ASN A 235 -0.92 6.20 15.47
C ASN A 235 0.53 5.73 15.61
N ASP A 236 0.90 4.57 15.07
CA ASP A 236 2.27 4.06 15.08
C ASP A 236 3.14 4.74 14.01
N PHE A 237 2.56 4.95 12.81
CA PHE A 237 2.90 6.10 11.94
C PHE A 237 2.61 7.39 12.75
N THR A 238 2.74 8.65 12.34
CA THR A 238 2.60 9.84 13.23
C THR A 238 3.52 9.90 14.47
N ASN A 239 3.53 8.93 15.40
CA ASN A 239 4.42 8.88 16.58
C ASN A 239 5.85 8.40 16.26
N GLY A 240 6.17 8.17 14.99
CA GLY A 240 7.53 7.86 14.55
C GLY A 240 8.10 6.58 15.18
N GLU A 241 7.29 5.52 15.24
CA GLU A 241 7.80 4.22 15.64
C GLU A 241 8.92 3.76 14.69
N SER A 242 9.92 3.06 15.22
CA SER A 242 11.03 2.58 14.42
C SER A 242 10.61 1.42 13.53
N LEU A 243 11.05 1.46 12.27
CA LEU A 243 10.88 0.34 11.34
C LEU A 243 11.56 -0.94 11.87
N PRO A 244 10.97 -2.12 11.63
CA PRO A 244 11.66 -3.37 11.92
C PRO A 244 12.96 -3.47 11.13
N GLU A 245 13.95 -4.20 11.68
CA GLU A 245 15.31 -4.26 11.14
C GLU A 245 15.36 -4.63 9.66
N ASP A 246 14.54 -5.59 9.25
CA ASP A 246 14.47 -6.12 7.89
C ASP A 246 13.91 -5.12 6.87
N TYR A 247 13.30 -4.03 7.35
CA TYR A 247 12.68 -3.00 6.52
C TYR A 247 13.38 -1.65 6.62
N LYS A 248 14.51 -1.54 7.33
CA LYS A 248 15.27 -0.27 7.45
C LYS A 248 15.80 0.29 6.13
N LEU A 249 15.99 -0.55 5.13
CA LEU A 249 16.40 -0.11 3.79
C LEU A 249 15.23 0.45 2.97
N LEU A 250 14.00 0.26 3.44
CA LEU A 250 12.82 0.90 2.89
C LEU A 250 12.58 2.21 3.62
N ASP A 251 12.04 3.19 2.91
CA ASP A 251 11.53 4.38 3.57
C ASP A 251 10.26 4.03 4.36
N ARG A 252 10.02 4.80 5.42
CA ARG A 252 8.90 4.58 6.34
C ARG A 252 7.55 4.61 5.62
N TYR A 253 7.37 5.51 4.66
CA TYR A 253 6.12 5.63 3.89
C TYR A 253 5.84 4.36 3.09
N TYR A 254 6.84 3.82 2.39
CA TYR A 254 6.71 2.57 1.64
C TYR A 254 6.40 1.37 2.54
N TYR A 255 7.07 1.25 3.70
CA TYR A 255 6.80 0.18 4.66
C TYR A 255 5.36 0.25 5.18
N TYR A 256 4.95 1.40 5.75
CA TYR A 256 3.62 1.52 6.33
C TYR A 256 2.53 1.37 5.28
N TYR A 257 2.69 1.96 4.09
CA TYR A 257 1.73 1.79 3.00
C TYR A 257 1.52 0.30 2.69
N ASN A 258 2.57 -0.41 2.27
CA ASN A 258 2.42 -1.75 1.71
C ASN A 258 2.19 -2.86 2.73
N TRP A 259 2.71 -2.74 3.96
CA TRP A 259 2.67 -3.82 4.95
C TRP A 259 1.66 -3.60 6.07
N GLU A 260 1.57 -2.40 6.62
CA GLU A 260 0.74 -2.15 7.82
C GLU A 260 -0.64 -1.58 7.47
N PHE A 261 -0.72 -0.65 6.52
CA PHE A 261 -2.00 -0.03 6.14
C PHE A 261 -2.84 -0.99 5.31
N LEU A 262 -2.28 -1.53 4.23
CA LEU A 262 -3.02 -2.43 3.35
C LEU A 262 -3.42 -3.74 4.06
N SER A 263 -2.71 -4.17 5.11
CA SER A 263 -3.13 -5.36 5.88
C SER A 263 -4.44 -5.18 6.65
N GLU A 264 -4.75 -3.96 7.06
CA GLU A 264 -6.00 -3.65 7.75
C GLU A 264 -7.16 -3.39 6.77
N ILE A 265 -6.85 -3.21 5.49
CA ILE A 265 -7.80 -2.74 4.48
C ILE A 265 -8.15 -3.84 3.47
N ASP A 266 -7.16 -4.49 2.86
CA ASP A 266 -7.31 -5.35 1.69
C ASP A 266 -7.56 -6.84 2.00
N THR A 267 -8.03 -7.57 1.00
CA THR A 267 -8.54 -8.95 1.08
C THR A 267 -7.49 -10.05 1.35
N TYR A 268 -6.19 -9.77 1.13
CA TYR A 268 -5.11 -10.76 1.38
C TYR A 268 -4.79 -10.95 2.85
N ASN A 269 -5.18 -9.97 3.65
CA ASN A 269 -5.29 -10.07 5.09
C ASN A 269 -6.80 -10.09 5.40
N PRO A 270 -7.25 -10.40 6.63
CA PRO A 270 -8.68 -10.33 6.96
C PRO A 270 -9.20 -8.87 6.98
N GLY A 271 -8.91 -8.07 5.95
CA GLY A 271 -9.31 -6.68 5.80
C GLY A 271 -10.81 -6.52 5.54
N TYR A 272 -11.31 -5.30 5.71
CA TYR A 272 -12.75 -5.06 5.75
C TYR A 272 -13.42 -4.97 4.38
N PHE A 273 -12.68 -4.89 3.27
CA PHE A 273 -13.24 -4.68 1.94
C PHE A 273 -14.27 -5.73 1.48
N PRO A 274 -13.99 -7.04 1.59
CA PRO A 274 -14.98 -8.07 1.27
C PRO A 274 -16.26 -7.92 2.10
N TYR A 275 -16.12 -7.56 3.38
CA TYR A 275 -17.26 -7.38 4.30
C TYR A 275 -18.10 -6.18 3.90
N PHE A 276 -17.46 -5.07 3.50
CA PHE A 276 -18.14 -3.89 2.97
C PHE A 276 -18.97 -4.21 1.73
N ASN A 277 -18.34 -4.91 0.78
CA ASN A 277 -18.98 -5.30 -0.47
C ASN A 277 -20.10 -6.31 -0.26
N TYR A 278 -19.98 -7.19 0.72
CA TYR A 278 -21.06 -8.11 1.10
C TYR A 278 -22.25 -7.35 1.69
N ILE A 279 -22.02 -6.55 2.75
CA ILE A 279 -23.08 -5.82 3.45
C ILE A 279 -23.83 -4.88 2.50
N VAL A 280 -23.10 -4.11 1.67
CA VAL A 280 -23.76 -3.14 0.78
C VAL A 280 -24.67 -3.83 -0.24
N GLN A 281 -24.30 -5.03 -0.72
CA GLN A 281 -25.08 -5.81 -1.68
C GLN A 281 -26.29 -6.49 -1.03
N GLU A 282 -26.17 -6.93 0.23
CA GLU A 282 -27.30 -7.46 1.00
C GLU A 282 -28.34 -6.36 1.29
N LEU A 283 -27.89 -5.14 1.59
CA LEU A 283 -28.78 -4.00 1.84
C LEU A 283 -29.38 -3.43 0.54
N ASN A 284 -28.58 -3.39 -0.53
CA ASN A 284 -29.00 -2.91 -1.84
C ASN A 284 -28.22 -3.63 -2.96
N LYS A 285 -28.92 -4.50 -3.69
CA LYS A 285 -28.33 -5.30 -4.78
C LYS A 285 -27.76 -4.44 -5.92
N ASP A 286 -28.29 -3.23 -6.12
CA ASP A 286 -27.86 -2.31 -7.16
C ASP A 286 -26.77 -1.33 -6.68
N ALA A 287 -26.34 -1.43 -5.41
CA ALA A 287 -25.29 -0.58 -4.87
C ALA A 287 -23.94 -0.84 -5.57
N ILE A 288 -23.19 0.23 -5.77
CA ILE A 288 -21.85 0.13 -6.35
C ILE A 288 -20.89 -0.44 -5.30
N LYS A 289 -20.15 -1.50 -5.66
CA LYS A 289 -19.10 -2.09 -4.82
C LYS A 289 -17.91 -1.14 -4.64
N TYR A 290 -17.20 -1.27 -3.53
CA TYR A 290 -15.99 -0.53 -3.19
C TYR A 290 -14.76 -1.11 -3.88
N LEU A 291 -13.89 -0.21 -4.34
CA LEU A 291 -12.58 -0.53 -4.91
C LEU A 291 -11.55 -0.70 -3.80
N GLU A 292 -10.74 -1.74 -3.90
CA GLU A 292 -9.56 -2.00 -3.07
C GLU A 292 -8.40 -1.06 -3.43
N ILE A 293 -7.28 -1.10 -2.71
CA ILE A 293 -6.13 -0.24 -2.98
C ILE A 293 -4.97 -1.08 -3.56
N PRO A 294 -4.35 -0.68 -4.68
CA PRO A 294 -3.16 -1.37 -5.19
C PRO A 294 -1.91 -1.17 -4.30
N ASN A 295 -1.11 -2.22 -4.14
CA ASN A 295 0.25 -2.15 -3.61
C ASN A 295 1.17 -1.28 -4.49
N ASN A 296 2.24 -0.79 -3.88
CA ASN A 296 3.34 -0.09 -4.53
C ASN A 296 4.59 -0.99 -4.59
N PHE A 297 5.47 -0.79 -5.56
CA PHE A 297 6.76 -1.46 -5.64
C PHE A 297 7.89 -0.45 -5.75
N LYS A 298 8.99 -0.70 -5.05
CA LYS A 298 10.22 0.09 -5.10
C LYS A 298 11.42 -0.83 -5.12
N VAL A 299 12.39 -0.51 -5.97
CA VAL A 299 13.67 -1.20 -6.02
C VAL A 299 14.56 -0.71 -4.88
N VAL A 300 15.04 -1.65 -4.05
CA VAL A 300 16.10 -1.37 -3.09
C VAL A 300 17.43 -1.64 -3.76
N TYR A 301 18.27 -0.61 -3.81
CA TYR A 301 19.63 -0.71 -4.30
C TYR A 301 20.62 -1.05 -3.17
N PRO A 302 21.69 -1.78 -3.47
CA PRO A 302 22.69 -2.13 -2.48
C PRO A 302 23.63 -0.94 -2.22
N LYS A 303 24.05 -0.80 -0.96
CA LYS A 303 24.96 0.26 -0.48
C LYS A 303 26.21 0.49 -1.35
N VAL A 304 26.80 -0.56 -1.95
CA VAL A 304 28.02 -0.45 -2.78
C VAL A 304 27.74 0.24 -4.14
N LEU A 305 26.49 0.22 -4.62
CA LEU A 305 26.06 0.95 -5.82
C LEU A 305 25.55 2.36 -5.49
N GLN A 306 25.24 2.66 -4.23
CA GLN A 306 24.98 4.03 -3.78
C GLN A 306 26.30 4.80 -3.81
N LYS A 307 26.40 5.83 -4.67
CA LYS A 307 27.52 6.78 -4.62
C LYS A 307 27.60 7.34 -3.20
N THR A 308 28.72 7.07 -2.51
CA THR A 308 29.15 7.58 -1.20
C THR A 308 28.16 8.56 -0.56
N ALA A 309 27.27 8.02 0.28
CA ALA A 309 26.05 8.68 0.71
C ALA A 309 26.29 9.72 1.81
N TYR A 310 25.88 10.96 1.56
CA TYR A 310 25.35 11.79 2.64
C TYR A 310 24.11 11.07 3.19
N LEU A 311 23.89 11.15 4.51
CA LEU A 311 22.67 10.64 5.12
C LEU A 311 21.54 11.61 4.74
N GLU A 312 20.72 11.20 3.78
CA GLU A 312 19.57 11.95 3.30
C GLU A 312 18.33 11.40 4.01
N SER A 313 17.46 12.28 4.53
CA SER A 313 16.19 11.81 5.05
C SER A 313 15.34 11.23 3.93
N SER A 314 14.62 10.15 4.22
CA SER A 314 13.58 9.62 3.34
C SER A 314 12.36 10.54 3.21
N ASP A 315 12.25 11.54 4.09
CA ASP A 315 11.22 12.57 4.12
C ASP A 315 11.84 13.96 3.95
N PRO A 316 11.69 14.62 2.78
CA PRO A 316 12.25 15.95 2.57
C PRO A 316 11.46 17.06 3.28
N LEU A 317 10.24 16.79 3.78
CA LEU A 317 9.34 17.83 4.28
C LEU A 317 8.49 17.33 5.46
N VAL A 318 8.91 17.64 6.68
CA VAL A 318 8.09 17.41 7.89
C VAL A 318 7.25 18.66 8.15
N GLU A 319 5.96 18.62 7.83
CA GLU A 319 5.04 19.72 8.12
C GLU A 319 4.68 19.80 9.61
N ASN A 320 4.61 18.64 10.28
CA ASN A 320 4.25 18.54 11.69
C ASN A 320 5.31 17.77 12.50
N ILE A 321 5.88 18.41 13.51
CA ILE A 321 6.81 17.73 14.42
C ILE A 321 6.02 16.70 15.25
N PRO A 322 6.45 15.42 15.30
CA PRO A 322 5.78 14.40 16.10
C PRO A 322 5.76 14.80 17.58
N THR A 323 4.64 14.56 18.27
CA THR A 323 4.47 14.90 19.70
C THR A 323 5.14 13.89 20.63
N SER A 324 5.38 12.67 20.14
CA SER A 324 6.12 11.63 20.84
C SER A 324 6.95 10.80 19.84
N MET A 325 8.05 10.21 20.31
CA MET A 325 8.88 9.26 19.56
C MET A 325 9.30 8.10 20.47
N LYS A 326 9.04 6.86 20.05
CA LYS A 326 9.31 5.64 20.84
C LYS A 326 8.81 5.73 22.30
N GLY A 327 7.58 6.24 22.49
CA GLY A 327 6.95 6.39 23.81
C GLY A 327 7.54 7.52 24.68
N ARG A 328 8.41 8.37 24.13
CA ARG A 328 8.96 9.55 24.81
C ARG A 328 8.35 10.81 24.23
N ASN A 329 7.97 11.76 25.08
CA ASN A 329 7.48 13.06 24.61
C ASN A 329 8.59 13.80 23.88
N VAL A 330 8.26 14.34 22.70
CA VAL A 330 9.15 15.23 21.97
C VAL A 330 9.03 16.62 22.58
N VAL A 331 10.16 17.17 23.01
CA VAL A 331 10.26 18.54 23.50
C VAL A 331 10.89 19.37 22.40
N ILE A 332 10.18 20.41 21.97
CA ILE A 332 10.70 21.36 20.98
C ILE A 332 11.79 22.18 21.65
N ALA A 333 13.01 22.11 21.11
CA ALA A 333 14.11 22.93 21.58
C ALA A 333 13.82 24.41 21.31
N ASP A 334 14.17 25.28 22.25
CA ASP A 334 14.10 26.73 22.15
C ASP A 334 15.21 27.33 21.27
N ARG A 335 16.18 26.51 20.86
CA ARG A 335 17.32 26.91 20.03
C ARG A 335 17.10 26.52 18.56
N VAL A 336 17.14 27.52 17.69
CA VAL A 336 17.09 27.35 16.24
C VAL A 336 18.53 27.19 15.71
N ILE A 337 18.80 26.07 15.04
CA ILE A 337 20.06 25.88 14.30
C ILE A 337 19.83 26.43 12.88
N LYS A 338 20.48 27.54 12.55
CA LYS A 338 20.43 28.08 11.19
C LYS A 338 21.42 27.32 10.31
N VAL A 339 20.92 26.81 9.20
CA VAL A 339 21.69 26.08 8.21
C VAL A 339 21.68 26.88 6.90
N ASP A 340 22.86 27.09 6.32
CA ASP A 340 23.08 27.83 5.07
C ASP A 340 23.49 26.93 3.90
N THR A 341 23.62 25.62 4.13
CA THR A 341 24.01 24.61 3.13
C THR A 341 23.05 23.43 3.11
N ASN A 342 22.88 22.81 1.94
CA ASN A 342 22.04 21.60 1.78
C ASN A 342 22.62 20.36 2.49
N ILE A 343 23.84 20.47 3.02
CA ILE A 343 24.53 19.41 3.77
C ILE A 343 24.84 19.97 5.15
N VAL A 344 24.41 19.28 6.19
CA VAL A 344 24.63 19.66 7.58
C VAL A 344 25.51 18.63 8.25
N THR A 345 26.56 19.09 8.93
CA THR A 345 27.43 18.22 9.72
C THR A 345 27.15 18.45 11.19
N PHE A 346 26.65 17.42 11.87
CA PHE A 346 26.52 17.42 13.32
C PHE A 346 27.75 16.78 13.94
N GLN A 347 28.40 17.51 14.85
CA GLN A 347 29.46 16.97 15.69
C GLN A 347 28.93 16.88 17.10
N MET A 348 28.79 15.65 17.60
CA MET A 348 28.38 15.40 18.97
C MET A 348 29.62 15.17 19.83
N TYR A 349 29.65 15.77 21.01
CA TYR A 349 30.72 15.60 21.96
C TYR A 349 30.14 15.13 23.30
N ASP A 350 30.48 13.90 23.67
CA ASP A 350 30.24 13.41 25.02
C ASP A 350 31.35 13.95 25.93
N HIS A 351 31.00 14.95 26.73
CA HIS A 351 31.93 15.58 27.66
C HIS A 351 32.20 14.77 28.94
N LYS A 352 31.47 13.65 29.16
CA LYS A 352 31.57 12.87 30.40
C LYS A 352 32.01 11.42 30.24
N LEU A 353 32.02 10.81 29.06
CA LEU A 353 32.66 9.51 28.69
C LEU A 353 32.43 8.29 29.64
N ILE A 354 31.71 8.44 30.75
CA ILE A 354 31.72 7.55 31.92
C ILE A 354 30.34 6.94 32.19
N ASP A 355 29.26 7.56 31.70
CA ASP A 355 27.88 7.10 31.88
C ASP A 355 27.36 6.25 30.72
N GLY A 356 28.03 6.23 29.57
CA GLY A 356 27.63 5.40 28.43
C GLY A 356 26.33 5.88 27.77
N ASP A 357 26.05 7.18 27.85
CA ASP A 357 24.86 7.80 27.28
C ASP A 357 24.80 7.56 25.77
N ILE A 358 23.68 7.00 25.31
CA ILE A 358 23.40 6.79 23.89
C ILE A 358 22.64 8.01 23.38
N VAL A 359 23.31 8.82 22.56
CA VAL A 359 22.64 9.87 21.79
C VAL A 359 22.18 9.29 20.47
N SER A 360 20.87 9.32 20.23
CA SER A 360 20.25 8.91 18.97
C SER A 360 19.76 10.17 18.24
N ILE A 361 20.17 10.34 16.99
CA ILE A 361 19.66 11.42 16.14
C ILE A 361 18.53 10.86 15.29
N SER A 362 17.38 11.52 15.32
CA SER A 362 16.35 11.32 14.30
C SER A 362 16.32 12.56 13.41
N PHE A 363 16.46 12.37 12.10
CA PHE A 363 16.33 13.43 11.11
C PHE A 363 15.10 13.14 10.26
N ASN A 364 14.09 14.00 10.39
CA ASN A 364 12.79 13.87 9.72
C ASN A 364 12.13 12.48 9.92
N GLY A 365 12.19 11.94 11.13
CA GLY A 365 11.55 10.67 11.50
C GLY A 365 12.38 9.41 11.19
N ASP A 366 13.48 9.54 10.46
CA ASP A 366 14.45 8.45 10.26
C ASP A 366 15.49 8.48 11.36
N TRP A 367 15.76 7.32 11.98
CA TRP A 367 16.84 7.17 12.95
C TRP A 367 18.14 6.92 12.19
N ILE A 368 19.10 7.81 12.40
CA ILE A 368 20.42 7.79 11.72
C ILE A 368 21.47 7.20 12.65
#